data_AF-A0A8J4PLZ9-F1
#
_entry.id   AF-A0A8J4PLZ9-F1
#
_cell.length_a   1.000
_cell.length_b   1.000
_cell.length_c   1.000
_cell.angle_alpha   90.00
_cell.angle_beta   90.00
_cell.angle_gamma   90.00
#
_symmetry.space_group_name_H-M   'P 1'
#
loop_
_entity.id
_entity.type
_entity.pdbx_description
1 polymer ?
#
loop_
_entity_poly.entity_id
_entity_poly.type
_entity_poly.pdbx_seq_one_letter_code
_entity_poly.pdbx_strand_id
1 'polypeptide(L)'
;MEEDLKEKIKQLEQDLKEAQEKNKAMKEEIMAVEKAMEEKMKSFQKEKESKMIKNLFVKIPTGQRSTINHTPSSSKHRPCKFEKSPFSLLENFSELIAKNGEKESSLLVNTKKNCFKFENESVLSIYVRYLLEDTIKILGLEDQISIDYQKPVFDLLPECWFLKFGKEFIGSIEVKVSDDSFDNPKIVGQVFDYAMGSAFHFSKLESFCILTTFNRAAVYFTQQSKDLAQEKKDLRKVHLLKDPMVSEKFYKTVKSKDRFPSETRVLYRSKIYDNTEPENFLNLFCSAIVKMKSSQHDPTKEHSRMRAAVVLTEKGKGFETKEFKIKQGFTELKTLDQIFLKKLYMVKGLGGGGDGFCSLAYTGNGYPVVIKVLNAGGTRRDLEKEQLMWYEMWGIQTEICTYVDEPHLVMPYLKVVSETDFGGDKKEIFFESVKKSCKDITQKGFKHLDLRLRHIAKLKNQKETNYVFIDLSRVESGITDPKKAMEEMMNDLEKDFDDYMKNKSKKSTINQFFVDRCLDRFKTSSVKQNTPEFS
;
A
#
# COMPACT_ATOMS: atom_id res chain seq x y z
N MET A 1 43.14 -76.01 -48.49
CA MET A 1 43.14 -75.56 -47.08
C MET A 1 43.75 -74.18 -46.90
N GLU A 2 45.03 -73.94 -47.22
CA GLU A 2 45.60 -72.57 -47.07
C GLU A 2 44.99 -71.58 -48.08
N GLU A 3 44.79 -71.99 -49.34
CA GLU A 3 44.13 -71.13 -50.35
C GLU A 3 42.64 -70.88 -50.01
N ASP A 4 41.89 -71.91 -49.59
CA ASP A 4 40.51 -71.73 -49.12
C ASP A 4 40.40 -70.76 -47.94
N LEU A 5 41.41 -70.75 -47.06
CA LEU A 5 41.45 -69.83 -45.93
C LEU A 5 41.70 -68.40 -46.39
N LYS A 6 42.60 -68.20 -47.37
CA LYS A 6 42.90 -66.89 -47.97
C LYS A 6 41.67 -66.32 -48.69
N GLU A 7 40.94 -67.15 -49.42
CA GLU A 7 39.72 -66.74 -50.10
C GLU A 7 38.60 -66.36 -49.12
N LYS A 8 38.41 -67.14 -48.03
CA LYS A 8 37.47 -66.79 -46.96
C LYS A 8 37.83 -65.50 -46.23
N ILE A 9 39.11 -65.26 -45.96
CA ILE A 9 39.57 -64.00 -45.34
C ILE A 9 39.26 -62.83 -46.26
N LYS A 10 39.56 -62.94 -47.56
CA LYS A 10 39.27 -61.90 -48.54
C LYS A 10 37.76 -61.59 -48.64
N GLN A 11 36.91 -62.62 -48.60
CA GLN A 11 35.46 -62.43 -48.57
C GLN A 11 35.01 -61.72 -47.28
N LEU A 12 35.52 -62.13 -46.12
CA LEU A 12 35.19 -61.49 -44.84
C LEU A 12 35.66 -60.04 -44.76
N GLU A 13 36.82 -59.70 -45.33
CA GLU A 13 37.30 -58.33 -45.42
C GLU A 13 36.39 -57.47 -46.31
N GLN A 14 35.91 -58.04 -47.42
CA GLN A 14 34.97 -57.37 -48.31
C GLN A 14 33.60 -57.16 -47.63
N ASP A 15 33.06 -58.18 -46.97
CA ASP A 15 31.80 -58.10 -46.22
C ASP A 15 31.90 -57.08 -45.07
N LEU A 16 33.05 -57.04 -44.37
CA LEU A 16 33.31 -56.06 -43.31
C LEU A 16 33.34 -54.64 -43.86
N LYS A 17 33.97 -54.42 -45.01
CA LYS A 17 34.02 -53.12 -45.67
C LYS A 17 32.62 -52.66 -46.08
N GLU A 18 31.82 -53.54 -46.69
CA GLU A 18 30.44 -53.24 -47.06
C GLU A 18 29.56 -52.94 -45.83
N ALA A 19 29.76 -53.68 -44.73
CA ALA A 19 29.06 -53.42 -43.46
C ALA A 19 29.46 -52.07 -42.85
N GLN A 20 30.74 -51.67 -42.94
CA GLN A 20 31.22 -50.38 -42.46
C GLN A 20 30.64 -49.22 -43.30
N GLU A 21 30.58 -49.36 -44.62
CA GLU A 21 29.98 -48.38 -45.51
C GLU A 21 28.48 -48.22 -45.25
N LYS A 22 27.74 -49.33 -45.08
CA LYS A 22 26.32 -49.30 -44.68
C LYS A 22 26.11 -48.62 -43.32
N ASN A 23 26.93 -48.93 -42.32
CA ASN A 23 26.85 -48.29 -41.01
C ASN A 23 27.16 -46.79 -41.06
N LYS A 24 28.09 -46.37 -41.92
CA LYS A 24 28.39 -44.94 -42.12
C LYS A 24 27.19 -44.22 -42.74
N ALA A 25 26.60 -44.78 -43.79
CA ALA A 25 25.41 -44.22 -44.44
C ALA A 25 24.22 -44.12 -43.45
N MET A 26 23.99 -45.16 -42.63
CA MET A 26 22.92 -45.15 -41.64
C MET A 26 23.13 -44.08 -40.56
N LYS A 27 24.38 -43.83 -40.13
CA LYS A 27 24.69 -42.76 -39.17
C LYS A 27 24.43 -41.36 -39.75
N GLU A 28 24.76 -41.15 -41.02
CA GLU A 28 24.50 -39.89 -41.71
C GLU A 28 22.98 -39.64 -41.85
N GLU A 29 22.19 -40.69 -42.12
CA GLU A 29 20.73 -40.61 -42.18
C GLU A 29 20.11 -40.28 -40.81
N ILE A 30 20.55 -40.94 -39.74
CA ILE A 30 20.09 -40.65 -38.37
C ILE A 30 20.37 -39.19 -38.00
N MET A 31 21.57 -38.69 -38.28
CA MET A 31 21.96 -37.30 -37.98
C MET A 31 21.12 -36.28 -38.77
N ALA A 32 20.76 -36.61 -40.02
CA ALA A 32 19.86 -35.77 -40.82
C ALA A 32 18.43 -35.74 -40.24
N VAL A 33 17.92 -36.88 -39.77
CA VAL A 33 16.60 -36.98 -39.12
C VAL A 33 16.55 -36.21 -37.80
N GLU A 34 17.59 -36.33 -36.96
CA GLU A 34 17.69 -35.59 -35.69
C GLU A 34 17.68 -34.08 -35.93
N LYS A 35 18.46 -33.61 -36.91
CA LYS A 35 18.50 -32.19 -37.28
C LYS A 35 17.14 -31.68 -37.78
N ALA A 36 16.46 -32.46 -38.63
CA ALA A 36 15.12 -32.11 -39.13
C ALA A 36 14.08 -32.09 -38.00
N MET A 37 14.17 -33.01 -37.04
CA MET A 37 13.29 -33.06 -35.88
C MET A 37 13.50 -31.85 -34.96
N GLU A 38 14.75 -31.43 -34.75
CA GLU A 38 15.08 -30.24 -33.96
C GLU A 38 14.53 -28.95 -34.60
N GLU A 39 14.67 -28.80 -35.92
CA GLU A 39 14.11 -27.67 -36.68
C GLU A 39 12.57 -27.65 -36.60
N LYS A 40 11.92 -28.83 -36.70
CA LYS A 40 10.47 -28.96 -36.58
C LYS A 40 9.97 -28.70 -35.16
N MET A 41 10.71 -29.09 -34.13
CA MET A 41 10.39 -28.72 -32.75
C MET A 41 10.51 -27.22 -32.52
N LYS A 42 11.55 -26.57 -33.05
CA LYS A 42 11.72 -25.11 -32.99
C LYS A 42 10.57 -24.37 -33.69
N SER A 43 10.09 -24.85 -34.83
CA SER A 43 8.96 -24.24 -35.53
C SER A 43 7.63 -24.43 -34.78
N PHE A 44 7.39 -25.62 -34.22
CA PHE A 44 6.19 -25.92 -33.43
C PHE A 44 6.14 -25.11 -32.12
N GLN A 45 7.29 -24.92 -31.46
CA GLN A 45 7.43 -24.07 -30.28
C GLN A 45 7.04 -22.62 -30.61
N LYS A 46 7.57 -22.06 -31.71
CA LYS A 46 7.23 -20.71 -32.20
C LYS A 46 5.74 -20.58 -32.53
N GLU A 47 5.14 -21.58 -33.16
CA GLU A 47 3.71 -21.55 -33.49
C GLU A 47 2.82 -21.63 -32.23
N LYS A 48 3.20 -22.48 -31.27
CA LYS A 48 2.51 -22.61 -29.98
C LYS A 48 2.60 -21.32 -29.17
N GLU A 49 3.77 -20.69 -29.12
CA GLU A 49 3.97 -19.37 -28.51
C GLU A 49 3.11 -18.31 -29.20
N SER A 50 3.07 -18.28 -30.53
CA SER A 50 2.22 -17.36 -31.30
C SER A 50 0.72 -17.54 -31.03
N LYS A 51 0.24 -18.78 -30.92
CA LYS A 51 -1.16 -19.12 -30.60
C LYS A 51 -1.51 -18.82 -29.13
N MET A 52 -0.59 -19.05 -28.20
CA MET A 52 -0.80 -18.79 -26.77
C MET A 52 -0.84 -17.29 -26.48
N ILE A 53 0.02 -16.50 -27.13
CA ILE A 53 -0.01 -15.03 -27.09
C ILE A 53 -1.36 -14.50 -27.59
N LYS A 54 -1.95 -15.10 -28.64
CA LYS A 54 -3.29 -14.73 -29.15
C LYS A 54 -4.45 -14.99 -28.19
N ASN A 55 -4.31 -15.92 -27.25
CA ASN A 55 -5.39 -16.31 -26.33
C ASN A 55 -5.25 -15.70 -24.93
N LEU A 56 -4.09 -15.13 -24.58
CA LEU A 56 -3.82 -14.46 -23.30
C LEU A 56 -4.20 -12.98 -23.27
N PHE A 57 -4.66 -12.42 -24.41
CA PHE A 57 -5.28 -11.10 -24.43
C PHE A 57 -6.58 -11.15 -23.64
N VAL A 58 -6.51 -10.89 -22.33
CA VAL A 58 -7.62 -10.20 -21.65
C VAL A 58 -7.95 -9.03 -22.55
N LYS A 59 -9.17 -9.00 -23.10
CA LYS A 59 -9.64 -7.93 -23.99
C LYS A 59 -9.41 -6.60 -23.28
N ILE A 60 -8.26 -5.98 -23.50
CA ILE A 60 -8.02 -4.59 -23.16
C ILE A 60 -9.13 -3.87 -23.91
N PRO A 61 -10.04 -3.16 -23.22
CA PRO A 61 -11.13 -2.46 -23.88
C PRO A 61 -10.49 -1.61 -24.98
N THR A 62 -10.82 -1.85 -26.24
CA THR A 62 -10.29 -1.03 -27.33
C THR A 62 -10.82 0.38 -27.10
N GLY A 63 -10.00 1.22 -26.48
CA GLY A 63 -10.38 2.56 -26.08
C GLY A 63 -10.93 3.31 -27.28
N GLN A 64 -12.16 3.82 -27.16
CA GLN A 64 -12.69 4.75 -28.14
C GLN A 64 -11.83 6.02 -28.11
N ARG A 65 -11.44 6.52 -29.29
CA ARG A 65 -10.76 7.80 -29.42
C ARG A 65 -11.76 8.91 -29.13
N SER A 66 -11.79 9.40 -27.90
CA SER A 66 -12.54 10.59 -27.54
C SER A 66 -11.70 11.85 -27.75
N THR A 67 -12.37 12.90 -28.24
CA THR A 67 -11.82 14.23 -28.51
C THR A 67 -12.22 15.24 -27.42
N ILE A 68 -12.52 14.77 -26.20
CA ILE A 68 -12.96 15.66 -25.13
C ILE A 68 -11.79 16.51 -24.64
N ASN A 69 -11.99 17.83 -24.65
CA ASN A 69 -11.06 18.79 -24.04
C ASN A 69 -11.14 18.65 -22.52
N HIS A 70 -10.10 18.08 -21.91
CA HIS A 70 -10.04 17.90 -20.46
C HIS A 70 -9.84 19.23 -19.77
N THR A 71 -10.73 19.56 -18.83
CA THR A 71 -10.45 20.62 -17.86
C THR A 71 -9.53 20.01 -16.82
N PRO A 72 -8.27 20.47 -16.68
CA PRO A 72 -7.34 19.89 -15.73
C PRO A 72 -7.92 19.93 -14.31
N SER A 73 -7.82 18.80 -13.59
CA SER A 73 -8.20 18.70 -12.19
C SER A 73 -7.53 19.84 -11.40
N SER A 74 -8.35 20.75 -10.85
CA SER A 74 -7.85 21.89 -10.09
C SER A 74 -7.35 21.42 -8.73
N SER A 75 -6.09 20.99 -8.70
CA SER A 75 -5.44 20.54 -7.47
C SER A 75 -5.44 21.66 -6.43
N LYS A 76 -6.08 21.42 -5.27
CA LYS A 76 -6.09 22.34 -4.10
C LYS A 76 -4.75 22.34 -3.34
N HIS A 77 -3.74 21.63 -3.85
CA HIS A 77 -2.45 21.46 -3.20
C HIS A 77 -1.57 22.70 -3.30
N ARG A 78 -0.76 22.94 -2.26
CA ARG A 78 0.24 24.00 -2.29
C ARG A 78 1.30 23.67 -3.34
N PRO A 79 1.74 24.64 -4.16
CA PRO A 79 2.75 24.39 -5.17
C PRO A 79 4.05 23.88 -4.55
N CYS A 80 4.77 23.06 -5.30
CA CYS A 80 6.08 22.51 -4.94
C CYS A 80 7.02 22.68 -6.15
N LYS A 81 8.28 22.99 -5.86
CA LYS A 81 9.33 23.02 -6.88
C LYS A 81 9.90 21.62 -7.05
N PHE A 82 10.57 21.37 -8.16
CA PHE A 82 11.40 20.19 -8.28
C PHE A 82 12.78 20.52 -8.85
N GLU A 83 13.74 19.68 -8.53
CA GLU A 83 15.09 19.71 -9.09
C GLU A 83 15.36 18.42 -9.86
N LYS A 84 15.92 18.53 -11.07
CA LYS A 84 16.32 17.35 -11.84
C LYS A 84 17.49 16.68 -11.12
N SER A 85 17.38 15.38 -10.88
CA SER A 85 18.41 14.57 -10.24
C SER A 85 18.58 13.26 -11.02
N PRO A 86 19.81 12.71 -11.09
CA PRO A 86 20.02 11.38 -11.63
C PRO A 86 19.20 10.34 -10.87
N PHE A 87 18.71 9.34 -11.61
CA PHE A 87 18.03 8.18 -11.09
C PHE A 87 18.52 6.96 -11.87
N SER A 88 19.22 6.06 -11.17
CA SER A 88 19.85 4.89 -11.78
C SER A 88 18.81 3.81 -12.05
N LEU A 89 18.77 3.31 -13.28
CA LEU A 89 17.97 2.14 -13.64
C LEU A 89 18.65 0.83 -13.20
N LEU A 90 17.92 -0.27 -13.22
CA LEU A 90 18.46 -1.61 -12.95
C LEU A 90 19.37 -2.05 -14.11
N GLU A 91 20.58 -2.50 -13.79
CA GLU A 91 21.59 -2.85 -14.80
C GLU A 91 21.29 -4.17 -15.51
N ASN A 92 20.62 -5.10 -14.83
CA ASN A 92 20.30 -6.43 -15.34
C ASN A 92 18.81 -6.60 -15.70
N PHE A 93 18.18 -5.53 -16.19
CA PHE A 93 16.76 -5.55 -16.53
C PHE A 93 16.42 -6.52 -17.67
N SER A 94 17.26 -6.61 -18.71
CA SER A 94 17.03 -7.53 -19.82
C SER A 94 17.05 -9.00 -19.36
N GLU A 95 17.88 -9.35 -18.37
CA GLU A 95 17.88 -10.68 -17.73
C GLU A 95 16.59 -10.95 -16.95
N LEU A 96 16.02 -9.94 -16.26
CA LEU A 96 14.73 -10.07 -15.59
C LEU A 96 13.60 -10.34 -16.58
N ILE A 97 13.58 -9.62 -17.71
CA ILE A 97 12.58 -9.84 -18.75
C ILE A 97 12.72 -11.26 -19.29
N ALA A 98 13.93 -11.73 -19.60
CA ALA A 98 14.15 -13.09 -20.08
C ALA A 98 13.65 -14.15 -19.08
N LYS A 99 13.87 -13.91 -17.78
CA LYS A 99 13.50 -14.84 -16.71
C LYS A 99 11.99 -14.85 -16.41
N ASN A 100 11.37 -13.68 -16.33
CA ASN A 100 10.04 -13.48 -15.75
C ASN A 100 9.03 -12.83 -16.72
N GLY A 101 9.49 -12.22 -17.82
CA GLY A 101 8.71 -11.30 -18.67
C GLY A 101 8.28 -11.83 -20.04
N GLU A 102 8.99 -12.82 -20.61
CA GLU A 102 8.83 -13.19 -22.04
C GLU A 102 7.45 -13.76 -22.45
N LYS A 103 6.60 -14.19 -21.51
CA LYS A 103 5.33 -14.86 -21.87
C LYS A 103 4.07 -14.04 -21.67
N GLU A 104 4.09 -12.94 -20.91
CA GLU A 104 2.83 -12.41 -20.34
C GLU A 104 2.71 -10.87 -20.19
N SER A 105 3.75 -10.06 -20.44
CA SER A 105 3.58 -8.60 -20.33
C SER A 105 2.85 -8.00 -21.54
N SER A 106 1.59 -7.62 -21.31
CA SER A 106 0.71 -7.01 -22.29
C SER A 106 1.24 -5.66 -22.85
N LEU A 107 2.09 -4.97 -22.08
CA LEU A 107 2.69 -3.69 -22.47
C LEU A 107 3.86 -3.82 -23.43
N LEU A 108 4.76 -4.80 -23.24
CA LEU A 108 5.86 -5.04 -24.18
C LEU A 108 5.35 -5.36 -25.59
N VAL A 109 4.16 -5.95 -25.69
CA VAL A 109 3.52 -6.32 -26.95
C VAL A 109 2.82 -5.13 -27.62
N ASN A 110 2.21 -4.21 -26.85
CA ASN A 110 1.35 -3.14 -27.38
C ASN A 110 2.00 -1.76 -27.54
N THR A 111 3.08 -1.46 -26.80
CA THR A 111 3.72 -0.12 -26.77
C THR A 111 4.43 0.26 -28.07
N LYS A 112 4.85 -0.71 -28.89
CA LYS A 112 5.60 -0.42 -30.13
C LYS A 112 4.78 0.27 -31.24
N LYS A 113 3.47 0.46 -31.08
CA LYS A 113 2.60 0.88 -32.20
C LYS A 113 1.67 2.07 -31.95
N ASN A 114 1.43 2.53 -30.72
CA ASN A 114 0.42 3.57 -30.49
C ASN A 114 0.76 4.48 -29.30
N CYS A 115 0.66 5.81 -29.51
CA CYS A 115 0.42 6.75 -28.42
C CYS A 115 -1.03 6.59 -27.96
N PHE A 116 -1.24 6.27 -26.69
CA PHE A 116 -2.58 6.12 -26.14
C PHE A 116 -3.12 7.49 -25.74
N LYS A 117 -4.36 7.79 -26.11
CA LYS A 117 -5.08 8.96 -25.61
C LYS A 117 -6.18 8.47 -24.68
N PHE A 118 -6.31 9.10 -23.53
CA PHE A 118 -7.25 8.70 -22.48
C PHE A 118 -8.25 9.81 -22.20
N GLU A 119 -9.46 9.41 -21.84
CA GLU A 119 -10.59 10.33 -21.63
C GLU A 119 -10.64 10.94 -20.22
N ASN A 120 -9.93 10.39 -19.25
CA ASN A 120 -9.87 10.91 -17.87
C ASN A 120 -8.88 10.06 -17.07
N GLU A 121 -8.50 10.52 -15.88
CA GLU A 121 -7.64 9.76 -14.98
C GLU A 121 -8.23 8.39 -14.63
N SER A 122 -9.55 8.27 -14.48
CA SER A 122 -10.20 7.00 -14.10
C SER A 122 -9.96 5.89 -15.13
N VAL A 123 -10.16 6.17 -16.43
CA VAL A 123 -9.86 5.20 -17.50
C VAL A 123 -8.37 4.90 -17.55
N LEU A 124 -7.53 5.93 -17.52
CA LEU A 124 -6.07 5.79 -17.50
C LEU A 124 -5.58 4.90 -16.35
N SER A 125 -6.17 5.05 -15.17
CA SER A 125 -5.87 4.28 -13.97
C SER A 125 -6.10 2.76 -14.17
N ILE A 126 -7.01 2.33 -15.04
CA ILE A 126 -7.16 0.89 -15.32
C ILE A 126 -5.92 0.36 -16.04
N TYR A 127 -5.37 1.14 -16.98
CA TYR A 127 -4.20 0.75 -17.76
C TYR A 127 -2.90 0.83 -16.97
N VAL A 128 -2.72 1.89 -16.17
CA VAL A 128 -1.53 2.00 -15.31
C VAL A 128 -1.54 0.89 -14.25
N ARG A 129 -2.70 0.38 -13.83
CA ARG A 129 -2.76 -0.77 -12.91
C ARG A 129 -2.22 -2.03 -13.56
N TYR A 130 -2.65 -2.36 -14.79
CA TYR A 130 -2.09 -3.50 -15.51
C TYR A 130 -0.58 -3.36 -15.72
N LEU A 131 -0.08 -2.14 -15.97
CA LEU A 131 1.35 -1.84 -16.00
C LEU A 131 2.06 -2.15 -14.69
N LEU A 132 1.47 -1.78 -13.56
CA LEU A 132 2.05 -2.07 -12.25
C LEU A 132 2.01 -3.57 -11.93
N GLU A 133 0.92 -4.27 -12.25
CA GLU A 133 0.80 -5.73 -12.08
C GLU A 133 1.86 -6.46 -12.93
N ASP A 134 2.03 -6.08 -14.20
CA ASP A 134 3.09 -6.60 -15.07
C ASP A 134 4.48 -6.29 -14.50
N THR A 135 4.71 -5.08 -13.98
CA THR A 135 5.99 -4.67 -13.38
C THR A 135 6.30 -5.53 -12.14
N ILE A 136 5.33 -5.69 -11.23
CA ILE A 136 5.47 -6.49 -10.01
C ILE A 136 5.77 -7.96 -10.36
N LYS A 137 5.14 -8.46 -11.42
CA LYS A 137 5.38 -9.80 -11.97
C LYS A 137 6.76 -9.98 -12.58
N ILE A 138 7.23 -9.02 -13.38
CA ILE A 138 8.60 -9.03 -13.91
C ILE A 138 9.62 -9.06 -12.75
N LEU A 139 9.30 -8.43 -11.62
CA LEU A 139 10.14 -8.47 -10.42
C LEU A 139 10.03 -9.78 -9.62
N GLY A 140 9.04 -10.64 -9.88
CA GLY A 140 8.75 -11.84 -9.09
C GLY A 140 8.29 -11.51 -7.67
N LEU A 141 7.47 -10.45 -7.52
CA LEU A 141 7.01 -9.91 -6.24
C LEU A 141 5.48 -9.95 -6.09
N GLU A 142 4.75 -10.73 -6.88
CA GLU A 142 3.27 -10.78 -6.91
C GLU A 142 2.67 -11.18 -5.57
N ASP A 143 3.31 -12.13 -4.87
CA ASP A 143 2.89 -12.59 -3.55
C ASP A 143 3.30 -11.65 -2.41
N GLN A 144 4.14 -10.66 -2.72
CA GLN A 144 4.79 -9.79 -1.73
C GLN A 144 4.26 -8.35 -1.79
N ILE A 145 3.98 -7.85 -3.00
CA ILE A 145 3.53 -6.49 -3.25
C ILE A 145 2.08 -6.50 -3.66
N SER A 146 1.26 -5.74 -2.94
CA SER A 146 -0.12 -5.44 -3.32
C SER A 146 -0.27 -3.98 -3.70
N ILE A 147 -1.18 -3.70 -4.63
CA ILE A 147 -1.57 -2.34 -5.03
C ILE A 147 -2.83 -2.01 -4.25
N ASP A 148 -2.76 -1.01 -3.38
CA ASP A 148 -3.92 -0.55 -2.62
C ASP A 148 -4.45 0.75 -3.22
N TYR A 149 -5.75 0.75 -3.52
CA TYR A 149 -6.49 1.96 -3.84
C TYR A 149 -6.75 2.66 -2.52
N GLN A 150 -6.42 3.94 -2.41
CA GLN A 150 -6.57 4.60 -1.14
C GLN A 150 -8.02 4.55 -0.65
N LYS A 151 -8.22 3.93 0.52
CA LYS A 151 -9.08 4.51 1.56
C LYS A 151 -8.53 5.90 1.85
N PRO A 152 -9.35 6.95 1.95
CA PRO A 152 -8.89 8.34 2.05
C PRO A 152 -7.83 8.47 3.14
N VAL A 153 -6.56 8.63 2.73
CA VAL A 153 -5.54 9.13 3.65
C VAL A 153 -5.44 10.61 3.31
N PHE A 154 -5.82 11.45 4.27
CA PHE A 154 -5.82 12.92 4.18
C PHE A 154 -6.82 13.55 3.20
N ASP A 155 -7.95 12.91 2.94
CA ASP A 155 -8.96 13.41 2.00
C ASP A 155 -8.37 13.68 0.61
N LEU A 156 -7.36 12.89 0.24
CA LEU A 156 -6.73 12.92 -1.08
C LEU A 156 -7.52 12.02 -2.02
N LEU A 157 -7.72 12.52 -3.25
CA LEU A 157 -8.57 11.92 -4.27
C LEU A 157 -8.08 10.50 -4.66
N PRO A 158 -8.97 9.64 -5.20
CA PRO A 158 -8.70 8.24 -5.57
C PRO A 158 -7.67 8.04 -6.69
N GLU A 159 -7.08 9.12 -7.20
CA GLU A 159 -6.15 9.14 -8.34
C GLU A 159 -4.72 8.72 -7.98
N CYS A 160 -4.45 8.50 -6.69
CA CYS A 160 -3.18 7.98 -6.20
C CYS A 160 -3.31 6.55 -5.69
N TRP A 161 -2.40 5.68 -6.11
CA TRP A 161 -2.24 4.34 -5.55
C TRP A 161 -1.04 4.25 -4.64
N PHE A 162 -1.08 3.28 -3.75
CA PHE A 162 0.06 2.96 -2.91
C PHE A 162 0.45 1.51 -3.08
N LEU A 163 1.75 1.28 -3.12
CA LEU A 163 2.31 -0.07 -3.11
C LEU A 163 2.53 -0.49 -1.67
N LYS A 164 2.12 -1.71 -1.34
CA LYS A 164 2.35 -2.32 -0.03
C LYS A 164 3.24 -3.53 -0.16
N PHE A 165 4.27 -3.64 0.68
CA PHE A 165 5.03 -4.85 0.92
C PHE A 165 4.58 -5.47 2.26
N GLY A 166 3.86 -6.59 2.20
CA GLY A 166 3.16 -7.11 3.38
C GLY A 166 2.13 -6.10 3.93
N LYS A 167 2.36 -5.56 5.14
CA LYS A 167 1.50 -4.53 5.76
C LYS A 167 2.04 -3.12 5.62
N GLU A 168 3.26 -2.96 5.13
CA GLU A 168 3.93 -1.66 5.02
C GLU A 168 3.72 -1.05 3.65
N PHE A 169 3.49 0.26 3.59
CA PHE A 169 3.50 0.97 2.33
C PHE A 169 4.93 1.37 1.95
N ILE A 170 5.29 1.15 0.69
CA ILE A 170 6.66 1.33 0.18
C ILE A 170 6.79 2.51 -0.79
N GLY A 171 5.69 2.96 -1.39
CA GLY A 171 5.69 4.11 -2.30
C GLY A 171 4.30 4.41 -2.84
N SER A 172 4.20 5.46 -3.64
CA SER A 172 2.96 5.92 -4.26
C SER A 172 3.08 6.08 -5.77
N ILE A 173 1.94 6.05 -6.46
CA ILE A 173 1.82 6.29 -7.90
C ILE A 173 0.68 7.30 -8.10
N GLU A 174 0.99 8.43 -8.71
CA GLU A 174 0.03 9.43 -9.15
C GLU A 174 -0.19 9.33 -10.66
N VAL A 175 -1.46 9.30 -11.06
CA VAL A 175 -1.87 9.18 -12.45
C VAL A 175 -2.43 10.51 -12.95
N LYS A 176 -1.98 10.97 -14.13
CA LYS A 176 -2.49 12.19 -14.77
C LYS A 176 -2.67 12.00 -16.27
N VAL A 177 -3.67 12.65 -16.86
CA VAL A 177 -3.88 12.55 -18.32
C VAL A 177 -2.94 13.46 -19.11
N SER A 178 -2.61 14.64 -18.59
CA SER A 178 -1.80 15.64 -19.30
C SER A 178 -0.31 15.52 -18.99
N ASP A 179 0.53 15.64 -20.03
CA ASP A 179 1.98 15.73 -19.89
C ASP A 179 2.45 17.02 -19.21
N ASP A 180 1.67 18.09 -19.25
CA ASP A 180 2.00 19.34 -18.53
C ASP A 180 2.04 19.11 -17.01
N SER A 181 1.48 17.99 -16.54
CA SER A 181 1.49 17.59 -15.14
C SER A 181 2.87 17.41 -14.55
N PHE A 182 3.87 17.05 -15.36
CA PHE A 182 5.25 16.86 -14.88
C PHE A 182 5.90 18.17 -14.41
N ASP A 183 5.51 19.29 -15.00
CA ASP A 183 6.08 20.61 -14.71
C ASP A 183 5.10 21.53 -13.97
N ASN A 184 3.84 21.13 -13.80
CA ASN A 184 2.84 21.88 -13.05
C ASN A 184 3.15 21.88 -11.53
N PRO A 185 3.47 23.04 -10.92
CA PRO A 185 3.87 23.10 -9.52
C PRO A 185 2.82 22.59 -8.53
N LYS A 186 1.52 22.68 -8.86
CA LYS A 186 0.45 22.19 -7.99
C LYS A 186 0.38 20.66 -7.98
N ILE A 187 0.55 20.03 -9.14
CA ILE A 187 0.59 18.56 -9.26
C ILE A 187 1.86 18.03 -8.60
N VAL A 188 3.01 18.68 -8.81
CA VAL A 188 4.24 18.36 -8.05
C VAL A 188 4.02 18.57 -6.55
N GLY A 189 3.20 19.55 -6.15
CA GLY A 189 2.74 19.75 -4.78
C GLY A 189 1.95 18.58 -4.22
N GLN A 190 1.06 18.02 -5.02
CA GLN A 190 0.31 16.83 -4.67
C GLN A 190 1.23 15.60 -4.53
N VAL A 191 2.16 15.40 -5.46
CA VAL A 191 3.19 14.34 -5.39
C VAL A 191 4.06 14.48 -4.13
N PHE A 192 4.43 15.71 -3.76
CA PHE A 192 5.17 15.99 -2.52
C PHE A 192 4.37 15.59 -1.29
N ASP A 193 3.08 15.92 -1.28
CA ASP A 193 2.18 15.60 -0.18
C ASP A 193 2.02 14.08 0.00
N TYR A 194 1.94 13.32 -1.10
CA TYR A 194 1.97 11.85 -1.03
C TYR A 194 3.31 11.31 -0.53
N ALA A 195 4.43 11.82 -1.05
CA ALA A 195 5.75 11.38 -0.62
C ALA A 195 5.97 11.64 0.88
N MET A 196 5.57 12.82 1.37
CA MET A 196 5.67 13.18 2.78
C MET A 196 4.69 12.39 3.65
N GLY A 197 3.47 12.15 3.16
CA GLY A 197 2.50 11.26 3.81
C GLY A 197 3.06 9.86 4.00
N SER A 198 3.70 9.29 2.97
CA SER A 198 4.37 7.99 3.06
C SER A 198 5.52 7.99 4.05
N ALA A 199 6.38 9.03 4.02
CA ALA A 199 7.49 9.15 4.94
C ALA A 199 7.03 9.23 6.40
N PHE A 200 5.94 9.95 6.65
CA PHE A 200 5.43 10.20 7.99
C PHE A 200 4.63 9.02 8.56
N HIS A 201 3.67 8.47 7.81
CA HIS A 201 2.75 7.46 8.35
C HIS A 201 3.33 6.06 8.38
N PHE A 202 4.31 5.79 7.53
CA PHE A 202 4.92 4.47 7.39
C PHE A 202 6.39 4.49 7.79
N SER A 203 6.81 5.54 8.50
CA SER A 203 8.16 5.75 9.01
C SER A 203 9.26 5.50 7.96
N LYS A 204 8.99 5.81 6.69
CA LYS A 204 9.95 5.66 5.60
C LYS A 204 10.87 6.88 5.59
N LEU A 205 12.17 6.66 5.76
CA LEU A 205 13.16 7.73 5.66
C LEU A 205 13.30 8.22 4.22
N GLU A 206 13.19 7.29 3.28
CA GLU A 206 13.37 7.51 1.85
C GLU A 206 12.02 7.28 1.15
N SER A 207 11.43 8.35 0.63
CA SER A 207 10.15 8.27 -0.07
C SER A 207 10.31 8.47 -1.57
N PHE A 208 9.57 7.68 -2.35
CA PHE A 208 9.49 7.73 -3.80
C PHE A 208 8.02 7.76 -4.23
N CYS A 209 7.74 8.50 -5.29
CA CYS A 209 6.44 8.54 -5.96
C CYS A 209 6.65 8.48 -7.48
N ILE A 210 5.85 7.71 -8.19
CA ILE A 210 5.83 7.70 -9.65
C ILE A 210 4.71 8.61 -10.11
N LEU A 211 5.02 9.62 -10.93
CA LEU A 211 4.00 10.37 -11.67
C LEU A 211 3.98 9.81 -13.10
N THR A 212 2.81 9.44 -13.61
CA THR A 212 2.68 8.82 -14.93
C THR A 212 1.44 9.27 -15.69
N THR A 213 1.61 9.44 -17.00
CA THR A 213 0.54 9.63 -17.99
C THR A 213 0.28 8.37 -18.82
N PHE A 214 0.81 7.22 -18.36
CA PHE A 214 0.97 5.96 -19.08
C PHE A 214 1.90 6.03 -20.30
N ASN A 215 1.85 7.12 -21.08
CA ASN A 215 2.81 7.34 -22.15
C ASN A 215 4.16 7.81 -21.63
N ARG A 216 4.16 8.58 -20.55
CA ARG A 216 5.37 9.12 -19.94
C ARG A 216 5.34 8.92 -18.44
N ALA A 217 6.52 8.79 -17.86
CA ALA A 217 6.66 8.60 -16.42
C ALA A 217 7.94 9.23 -15.90
N ALA A 218 7.89 9.70 -14.66
CA ALA A 218 9.05 10.16 -13.92
C ALA A 218 8.93 9.75 -12.45
N VAL A 219 10.08 9.50 -11.82
CA VAL A 219 10.16 9.20 -10.40
C VAL A 219 10.50 10.49 -9.66
N TYR A 220 9.66 10.83 -8.70
CA TYR A 220 9.87 11.90 -7.76
C TYR A 220 10.29 11.34 -6.41
N PHE A 221 11.22 12.00 -5.73
CA PHE A 221 11.75 11.50 -4.48
C PHE A 221 12.26 12.62 -3.57
N THR A 222 12.28 12.33 -2.27
CA THR A 222 12.73 13.28 -1.23
C THR A 222 14.26 13.41 -1.20
N GLN A 223 14.78 14.47 -0.57
CA GLN A 223 16.23 14.68 -0.40
C GLN A 223 16.95 13.47 0.20
N GLN A 224 16.32 12.84 1.19
CA GLN A 224 16.84 11.67 1.89
C GLN A 224 16.99 10.46 0.97
N SER A 225 16.23 10.41 -0.13
CA SER A 225 16.23 9.31 -1.09
C SER A 225 17.28 9.46 -2.20
N LYS A 226 18.07 10.54 -2.22
CA LYS A 226 19.02 10.81 -3.32
C LYS A 226 20.06 9.72 -3.49
N ASP A 227 20.65 9.26 -2.41
CA ASP A 227 21.71 8.24 -2.47
C ASP A 227 21.15 6.93 -3.01
N LEU A 228 20.00 6.49 -2.47
CA LEU A 228 19.28 5.33 -2.97
C LEU A 228 18.78 5.50 -4.41
N ALA A 229 18.39 6.71 -4.84
CA ALA A 229 17.99 7.01 -6.21
C ALA A 229 19.16 6.83 -7.21
N GLN A 230 20.38 7.17 -6.80
CA GLN A 230 21.59 7.05 -7.62
C GLN A 230 22.23 5.67 -7.51
N GLU A 231 21.87 4.87 -6.50
CA GLU A 231 22.36 3.51 -6.33
C GLU A 231 22.00 2.63 -7.53
N LYS A 232 23.06 2.06 -8.12
CA LYS A 232 22.97 1.00 -9.14
C LYS A 232 22.70 -0.31 -8.43
N LYS A 233 21.51 -0.88 -8.65
CA LYS A 233 21.10 -2.14 -8.02
C LYS A 233 21.17 -3.28 -9.02
N ASP A 234 21.77 -4.38 -8.57
CA ASP A 234 21.79 -5.66 -9.27
C ASP A 234 20.75 -6.59 -8.63
N LEU A 235 19.75 -7.00 -9.42
CA LEU A 235 18.66 -7.85 -8.93
C LEU A 235 19.06 -9.28 -8.60
N ARG A 236 20.23 -9.75 -9.05
CA ARG A 236 20.75 -11.06 -8.60
C ARG A 236 20.88 -11.09 -7.08
N LYS A 237 21.02 -9.93 -6.44
CA LYS A 237 21.03 -9.76 -4.98
C LYS A 237 19.64 -9.52 -4.36
N VAL A 238 18.61 -9.22 -5.16
CA VAL A 238 17.26 -8.88 -4.68
C VAL A 238 16.48 -10.11 -4.23
N HIS A 239 16.73 -11.29 -4.79
CA HIS A 239 16.13 -12.56 -4.32
C HIS A 239 16.62 -12.99 -2.92
N LEU A 240 17.65 -12.34 -2.36
CA LEU A 240 18.10 -12.53 -0.98
C LEU A 240 17.34 -11.63 0.02
N LEU A 241 16.49 -10.71 -0.46
CA LEU A 241 15.63 -9.86 0.38
C LEU A 241 14.31 -10.58 0.75
N LYS A 242 14.39 -11.89 1.03
CA LYS A 242 13.22 -12.72 1.37
C LYS A 242 12.69 -12.49 2.78
N ASP A 243 13.49 -11.88 3.63
CA ASP A 243 13.00 -11.26 4.86
C ASP A 243 13.25 -9.76 4.78
N PRO A 244 12.36 -8.91 5.35
CA PRO A 244 12.82 -7.65 5.89
C PRO A 244 13.83 -8.00 6.99
N MET A 245 15.07 -8.32 6.61
CA MET A 245 16.17 -8.29 7.54
C MET A 245 16.23 -6.85 8.00
N VAL A 246 15.61 -6.60 9.14
CA VAL A 246 15.99 -5.56 10.07
C VAL A 246 17.47 -5.80 10.30
N SER A 247 18.31 -5.22 9.43
CA SER A 247 19.75 -5.33 9.56
C SER A 247 20.10 -4.60 10.85
N GLU A 248 20.22 -5.33 11.96
CA GLU A 248 20.67 -4.81 13.25
C GLU A 248 21.97 -4.01 13.11
N LYS A 249 22.77 -4.33 12.09
CA LYS A 249 24.07 -3.70 11.83
C LYS A 249 24.00 -2.33 11.13
N PHE A 250 22.84 -1.90 10.63
CA PHE A 250 22.70 -0.57 10.00
C PHE A 250 22.05 0.49 10.91
N TYR A 251 21.63 0.13 12.12
CA TYR A 251 21.32 1.10 13.18
C TYR A 251 22.55 1.74 13.80
N LYS A 252 23.63 1.96 13.03
CA LYS A 252 24.53 3.06 13.37
C LYS A 252 23.65 4.28 13.33
N THR A 253 23.29 4.74 14.52
CA THR A 253 22.43 5.88 14.79
C THR A 253 22.85 6.96 13.82
N VAL A 254 22.11 7.10 12.71
CA VAL A 254 22.24 8.29 11.89
C VAL A 254 21.75 9.35 12.85
N LYS A 255 22.70 10.01 13.52
CA LYS A 255 22.46 11.21 14.33
C LYS A 255 22.06 12.29 13.32
N SER A 256 20.90 12.10 12.67
CA SER A 256 20.27 13.08 11.81
C SER A 256 19.77 14.17 12.74
N LYS A 257 20.72 15.06 13.06
CA LYS A 257 20.44 16.43 13.47
C LYS A 257 19.78 17.21 12.32
N ASP A 258 19.70 16.62 11.13
CA ASP A 258 18.91 17.10 10.00
C ASP A 258 17.43 17.02 10.36
N ARG A 259 17.00 18.07 11.06
CA ARG A 259 15.61 18.51 11.08
C ARG A 259 15.16 18.50 9.63
N PHE A 260 14.00 17.90 9.33
CA PHE A 260 13.36 18.13 8.05
C PHE A 260 13.30 19.65 7.86
N PRO A 261 14.01 20.22 6.87
CA PRO A 261 14.14 21.66 6.75
C PRO A 261 12.73 22.22 6.67
N SER A 262 12.37 23.02 7.68
CA SER A 262 11.18 23.82 7.62
C SER A 262 11.35 24.73 6.40
N GLU A 263 10.34 24.73 5.51
CA GLU A 263 10.03 25.78 4.53
C GLU A 263 10.30 25.54 3.04
N THR A 264 11.02 24.52 2.58
CA THR A 264 11.17 24.29 1.12
C THR A 264 10.46 23.03 0.63
N ARG A 265 9.29 23.20 0.00
CA ARG A 265 8.60 22.16 -0.79
C ARG A 265 9.38 21.94 -2.10
N VAL A 266 10.37 21.06 -2.03
CA VAL A 266 11.22 20.66 -3.16
C VAL A 266 11.25 19.13 -3.25
N LEU A 267 10.98 18.60 -4.43
CA LEU A 267 11.22 17.20 -4.79
C LEU A 267 12.39 17.08 -5.75
N TYR A 268 13.01 15.91 -5.79
CA TYR A 268 13.94 15.54 -6.84
C TYR A 268 13.22 14.69 -7.87
N ARG A 269 13.50 14.93 -9.15
CA ARG A 269 12.85 14.24 -10.26
C ARG A 269 13.88 13.59 -11.16
N SER A 270 13.63 12.34 -11.55
CA SER A 270 14.36 11.69 -12.64
C SER A 270 14.19 12.44 -13.98
N LYS A 271 14.87 11.99 -15.03
CA LYS A 271 14.42 12.31 -16.39
C LYS A 271 13.01 11.74 -16.62
N ILE A 272 12.28 12.29 -17.59
CA ILE A 272 11.00 11.75 -18.03
C ILE A 272 11.31 10.64 -19.02
N TYR A 273 10.72 9.46 -18.81
CA TYR A 273 10.83 8.30 -19.68
C TYR A 273 9.57 8.18 -20.52
N ASP A 274 9.74 7.78 -21.77
CA ASP A 274 8.68 7.68 -22.76
C ASP A 274 8.42 6.21 -23.11
N ASN A 275 7.15 5.82 -23.25
CA ASN A 275 6.77 4.44 -23.55
C ASN A 275 7.11 4.01 -24.99
N THR A 276 7.50 4.95 -25.86
CA THR A 276 8.13 4.66 -27.16
C THR A 276 9.50 3.98 -27.00
N GLU A 277 10.12 4.10 -25.81
CA GLU A 277 11.28 3.32 -25.37
C GLU A 277 10.84 2.28 -24.30
N PRO A 278 10.09 1.23 -24.67
CA PRO A 278 9.36 0.40 -23.71
C PRO A 278 10.26 -0.32 -22.72
N GLU A 279 11.48 -0.68 -23.11
CA GLU A 279 12.45 -1.30 -22.21
C GLU A 279 12.88 -0.32 -21.10
N ASN A 280 13.27 0.91 -21.46
CA ASN A 280 13.64 1.94 -20.49
C ASN A 280 12.45 2.36 -19.63
N PHE A 281 11.26 2.45 -20.23
CA PHE A 281 10.03 2.80 -19.54
C PHE A 281 9.66 1.76 -18.47
N LEU A 282 9.63 0.46 -18.81
CA LEU A 282 9.36 -0.60 -17.83
C LEU A 282 10.48 -0.73 -16.81
N ASN A 283 11.74 -0.54 -17.22
CA ASN A 283 12.88 -0.54 -16.30
C ASN A 283 12.74 0.58 -15.26
N LEU A 284 12.22 1.75 -15.63
CA LEU A 284 11.93 2.82 -14.67
C LEU A 284 10.99 2.34 -13.55
N PHE A 285 9.87 1.73 -13.91
CA PHE A 285 8.89 1.22 -12.94
C PHE A 285 9.52 0.14 -12.06
N CYS A 286 10.20 -0.84 -12.66
CA CYS A 286 10.90 -1.89 -11.91
C CYS A 286 11.92 -1.30 -10.93
N SER A 287 12.72 -0.34 -11.40
CA SER A 287 13.76 0.34 -10.62
C SER A 287 13.17 1.12 -9.45
N ALA A 288 12.07 1.83 -9.69
CA ALA A 288 11.35 2.60 -8.68
C ALA A 288 10.77 1.68 -7.61
N ILE A 289 10.09 0.59 -7.98
CA ILE A 289 9.50 -0.36 -7.02
C ILE A 289 10.59 -1.05 -6.17
N VAL A 290 11.72 -1.44 -6.78
CA VAL A 290 12.84 -2.04 -6.03
C VAL A 290 13.42 -1.05 -5.03
N LYS A 291 13.58 0.22 -5.41
CA LYS A 291 14.07 1.28 -4.52
C LYS A 291 13.06 1.59 -3.42
N MET A 292 11.77 1.73 -3.74
CA MET A 292 10.66 1.82 -2.77
C MET A 292 10.69 0.70 -1.73
N LYS A 293 10.82 -0.56 -2.17
CA LYS A 293 10.92 -1.72 -1.28
C LYS A 293 12.17 -1.64 -0.39
N SER A 294 13.28 -1.15 -0.93
CA SER A 294 14.56 -1.05 -0.22
C SER A 294 14.67 0.17 0.69
N SER A 295 13.74 1.11 0.61
CA SER A 295 13.75 2.32 1.42
C SER A 295 13.82 1.99 2.90
N GLN A 296 14.74 2.64 3.61
CA GLN A 296 14.93 2.43 5.04
C GLN A 296 13.66 2.77 5.83
N HIS A 297 13.29 1.87 6.75
CA HIS A 297 12.24 2.07 7.72
C HIS A 297 12.86 2.36 9.09
N ASP A 298 12.42 3.44 9.73
CA ASP A 298 12.86 3.80 11.08
C ASP A 298 11.74 3.53 12.09
N PRO A 299 11.71 2.33 12.70
CA PRO A 299 10.65 1.95 13.64
C PRO A 299 10.65 2.83 14.90
N THR A 300 11.77 3.49 15.24
CA THR A 300 11.87 4.36 16.42
C THR A 300 11.05 5.66 16.26
N LYS A 301 10.76 6.04 15.01
CA LYS A 301 9.89 7.18 14.67
C LYS A 301 8.41 6.86 14.74
N GLU A 302 8.02 5.59 14.82
CA GLU A 302 6.62 5.19 14.83
C GLU A 302 5.88 5.67 16.10
N HIS A 303 6.60 5.91 17.21
CA HIS A 303 5.97 6.16 18.52
C HIS A 303 6.50 7.34 19.34
N SER A 304 7.70 7.86 19.10
CA SER A 304 8.35 8.72 20.10
C SER A 304 8.28 10.23 19.81
N ARG A 305 8.31 10.67 18.55
CA ARG A 305 8.36 12.09 18.18
C ARG A 305 7.84 12.26 16.77
N MET A 306 6.60 12.72 16.64
CA MET A 306 6.15 13.21 15.33
C MET A 306 7.04 14.38 14.93
N ARG A 307 7.63 14.30 13.74
CA ARG A 307 8.48 15.36 13.19
C ARG A 307 7.86 16.06 12.00
N ALA A 308 6.80 15.50 11.40
CA ALA A 308 6.06 16.04 10.27
C ALA A 308 4.58 15.73 10.45
N ALA A 309 3.66 16.59 10.04
CA ALA A 309 2.23 16.31 10.06
C ALA A 309 1.54 17.13 8.96
N VAL A 310 0.39 16.63 8.49
CA VAL A 310 -0.52 17.48 7.71
C VAL A 310 -1.10 18.51 8.66
N VAL A 311 -0.80 19.77 8.41
CA VAL A 311 -1.29 20.89 9.17
C VAL A 311 -2.58 21.39 8.56
N LEU A 312 -3.59 21.44 9.41
CA LEU A 312 -4.90 21.95 9.11
C LEU A 312 -5.07 23.32 9.79
N THR A 313 -5.39 24.34 8.99
CA THR A 313 -5.68 25.70 9.45
C THR A 313 -6.93 26.23 8.75
N GLU A 314 -7.52 27.29 9.30
CA GLU A 314 -8.61 28.04 8.64
C GLU A 314 -8.23 28.41 7.20
N LYS A 315 -6.97 28.83 6.97
CA LYS A 315 -6.48 29.30 5.67
C LYS A 315 -6.13 28.17 4.68
N GLY A 316 -6.17 26.92 5.09
CA GLY A 316 -5.85 25.79 4.22
C GLY A 316 -5.05 24.68 4.90
N LYS A 317 -4.74 23.66 4.09
CA LYS A 317 -3.91 22.51 4.46
C LYS A 317 -2.48 22.64 3.94
N GLY A 318 -1.53 21.99 4.62
CA GLY A 318 -0.13 21.92 4.22
C GLY A 318 0.64 20.88 5.01
N PHE A 319 1.93 20.74 4.74
CA PHE A 319 2.82 19.91 5.55
C PHE A 319 3.76 20.81 6.34
N GLU A 320 3.89 20.53 7.64
CA GLU A 320 4.90 21.17 8.47
C GLU A 320 5.62 20.15 9.32
N THR A 321 6.87 20.47 9.63
CA THR A 321 7.72 19.67 10.49
C THR A 321 7.79 20.27 11.87
N LYS A 322 7.14 19.61 12.85
CA LYS A 322 7.10 20.07 14.22
C LYS A 322 7.25 18.91 15.19
N GLU A 323 8.21 19.04 16.09
CA GLU A 323 8.38 18.13 17.21
C GLU A 323 7.42 18.53 18.33
N PHE A 324 6.51 17.62 18.70
CA PHE A 324 5.61 17.80 19.83
C PHE A 324 6.05 16.93 20.99
N LYS A 325 6.06 17.51 22.19
CA LYS A 325 5.94 16.69 23.40
C LYS A 325 4.48 16.27 23.51
N ILE A 326 4.20 15.02 23.17
CA ILE A 326 2.86 14.45 23.30
C ILE A 326 2.47 14.50 24.78
N LYS A 327 1.42 15.26 25.09
CA LYS A 327 0.85 15.28 26.43
C LYS A 327 -0.01 14.04 26.59
N GLN A 328 0.31 13.24 27.59
CA GLN A 328 -0.49 12.06 27.93
C GLN A 328 -1.68 12.47 28.79
N GLY A 329 -2.81 11.80 28.60
CA GLY A 329 -4.01 12.00 29.41
C GLY A 329 -5.21 12.53 28.62
N PHE A 330 -6.36 12.52 29.28
CA PHE A 330 -7.58 13.13 28.75
C PHE A 330 -7.39 14.64 28.68
N THR A 331 -7.81 15.24 27.57
CA THR A 331 -7.75 16.69 27.37
C THR A 331 -9.16 17.24 27.38
N GLU A 332 -9.53 17.94 28.44
CA GLU A 332 -10.78 18.70 28.46
C GLU A 332 -10.64 19.90 27.52
N LEU A 333 -11.41 19.95 26.42
CA LEU A 333 -11.33 21.05 25.46
C LEU A 333 -11.62 22.41 26.09
N LYS A 334 -12.48 22.48 27.11
CA LYS A 334 -12.75 23.71 27.89
C LYS A 334 -11.50 24.34 28.51
N THR A 335 -10.48 23.53 28.77
CA THR A 335 -9.21 23.97 29.37
C THR A 335 -8.17 24.36 28.33
N LEU A 336 -8.44 24.08 27.06
CA LEU A 336 -7.60 24.51 25.97
C LEU A 336 -7.98 25.92 25.55
N ASP A 337 -6.97 26.79 25.44
CA ASP A 337 -7.13 28.05 24.73
C ASP A 337 -7.58 27.75 23.28
N GLN A 338 -8.65 28.39 22.83
CA GLN A 338 -9.18 28.26 21.46
C GLN A 338 -8.11 28.57 20.40
N ILE A 339 -7.09 29.38 20.73
CA ILE A 339 -5.95 29.63 19.85
C ILE A 339 -5.22 28.33 19.44
N PHE A 340 -5.25 27.30 20.29
CA PHE A 340 -4.63 26.00 20.01
C PHE A 340 -5.44 25.14 19.03
N LEU A 341 -6.71 25.46 18.81
CA LEU A 341 -7.56 24.79 17.83
C LEU A 341 -7.43 25.43 16.43
N LYS A 342 -6.97 26.68 16.31
CA LYS A 342 -6.74 27.32 14.99
C LYS A 342 -5.77 26.58 14.07
N LYS A 343 -4.96 25.68 14.64
CA LYS A 343 -3.94 24.92 13.93
C LYS A 343 -3.81 23.52 14.51
N LEU A 344 -4.23 22.52 13.73
CA LEU A 344 -4.16 21.11 14.10
C LEU A 344 -3.15 20.38 13.23
N TYR A 345 -2.48 19.39 13.82
CA TYR A 345 -1.48 18.54 13.17
C TYR A 345 -2.04 17.13 13.08
N MET A 346 -2.50 16.76 11.89
CA MET A 346 -3.14 15.48 11.58
C MET A 346 -2.12 14.35 11.57
N VAL A 347 -2.45 13.24 12.22
CA VAL A 347 -1.49 12.17 12.52
C VAL A 347 -1.91 10.82 12.02
N LYS A 348 -3.19 10.50 12.15
CA LYS A 348 -3.66 9.15 11.86
C LYS A 348 -5.15 9.17 11.60
N GLY A 349 -5.57 8.61 10.46
CA GLY A 349 -6.97 8.26 10.25
C GLY A 349 -7.40 7.21 11.27
N LEU A 350 -8.47 7.51 12.01
CA LEU A 350 -9.08 6.60 12.98
C LEU A 350 -10.16 5.72 12.35
N GLY A 351 -10.61 6.07 11.15
CA GLY A 351 -11.62 5.35 10.38
C GLY A 351 -12.71 6.29 9.89
N GLY A 352 -13.59 5.77 9.05
CA GLY A 352 -14.78 6.47 8.60
C GLY A 352 -15.97 5.51 8.48
N GLY A 353 -17.16 6.09 8.41
CA GLY A 353 -18.44 5.40 8.28
C GLY A 353 -19.38 6.18 7.37
N GLY A 354 -20.68 5.86 7.44
CA GLY A 354 -21.70 6.54 6.63
C GLY A 354 -21.80 8.05 6.92
N ASP A 355 -21.44 8.45 8.13
CA ASP A 355 -21.66 9.83 8.61
C ASP A 355 -20.39 10.70 8.48
N GLY A 356 -19.22 10.12 8.19
CA GLY A 356 -17.99 10.90 8.04
C GLY A 356 -16.71 10.12 8.30
N PHE A 357 -15.61 10.86 8.39
CA PHE A 357 -14.27 10.35 8.67
C PHE A 357 -13.67 11.03 9.90
N CYS A 358 -13.02 10.24 10.76
CA CYS A 358 -12.37 10.70 11.98
C CYS A 358 -10.85 10.56 11.86
N SER A 359 -10.12 11.56 12.32
CA SER A 359 -8.67 11.55 12.41
C SER A 359 -8.18 11.97 13.79
N LEU A 360 -7.13 11.31 14.27
CA LEU A 360 -6.31 11.77 15.38
C LEU A 360 -5.46 12.94 14.89
N ALA A 361 -5.54 14.04 15.63
CA ALA A 361 -4.71 15.21 15.44
C ALA A 361 -4.12 15.65 16.79
N TYR A 362 -3.15 16.56 16.73
CA TYR A 362 -2.61 17.23 17.90
C TYR A 362 -2.71 18.73 17.74
N THR A 363 -2.91 19.42 18.85
CA THR A 363 -2.81 20.88 18.88
C THR A 363 -1.36 21.33 18.79
N GLY A 364 -1.14 22.64 18.60
CA GLY A 364 0.19 23.25 18.64
C GLY A 364 1.03 22.92 19.88
N ASN A 365 0.38 22.57 21.01
CA ASN A 365 1.01 22.23 22.29
C ASN A 365 1.04 20.72 22.60
N GLY A 366 0.74 19.88 21.61
CA GLY A 366 0.85 18.43 21.73
C GLY A 366 -0.29 17.76 22.50
N TYR A 367 -1.44 18.43 22.64
CA TYR A 367 -2.64 17.78 23.18
C TYR A 367 -3.34 16.96 22.09
N PRO A 368 -3.69 15.68 22.35
CA PRO A 368 -4.37 14.84 21.38
C PRO A 368 -5.86 15.20 21.27
N VAL A 369 -6.33 15.37 20.04
CA VAL A 369 -7.74 15.63 19.71
C VAL A 369 -8.18 14.72 18.56
N VAL A 370 -9.48 14.53 18.41
CA VAL A 370 -10.09 13.89 17.24
C VAL A 370 -10.78 14.97 16.43
N ILE A 371 -10.61 14.94 15.12
CA ILE A 371 -11.36 15.77 14.19
C ILE A 371 -12.25 14.87 13.33
N LYS A 372 -13.54 15.21 13.26
CA LYS A 372 -14.53 14.55 12.41
C LYS A 372 -14.91 15.47 11.26
N VAL A 373 -14.80 14.94 10.05
CA VAL A 373 -15.27 15.54 8.78
C VAL A 373 -16.51 14.77 8.35
N LEU A 374 -17.56 15.46 7.91
CA LEU A 374 -18.75 14.79 7.37
C LEU A 374 -18.53 14.34 5.92
N ASN A 375 -19.21 13.27 5.52
CA ASN A 375 -19.27 12.87 4.12
C ASN A 375 -20.05 13.89 3.27
N ALA A 376 -19.95 13.77 1.95
CA ALA A 376 -20.75 14.56 1.01
C ALA A 376 -22.25 14.41 1.33
N GLY A 377 -22.90 15.55 1.61
CA GLY A 377 -24.32 15.62 2.01
C GLY A 377 -24.54 15.88 3.50
N GLY A 378 -23.53 15.68 4.35
CA GLY A 378 -23.59 16.11 5.74
C GLY A 378 -23.54 17.64 5.86
N THR A 379 -24.22 18.17 6.87
CA THR A 379 -24.37 19.60 7.10
C THR A 379 -23.77 20.03 8.43
N ARG A 380 -23.49 21.33 8.57
CA ARG A 380 -23.07 21.89 9.87
C ARG A 380 -24.05 21.56 11.00
N ARG A 381 -25.35 21.49 10.71
CA ARG A 381 -26.39 21.14 11.72
C ARG A 381 -26.22 19.73 12.26
N ASP A 382 -25.72 18.80 11.44
CA ASP A 382 -25.45 17.43 11.90
C ASP A 382 -24.28 17.43 12.90
N LEU A 383 -23.26 18.26 12.68
CA LEU A 383 -22.17 18.45 13.66
C LEU A 383 -22.66 19.13 14.94
N GLU A 384 -23.54 20.14 14.83
CA GLU A 384 -24.12 20.84 15.98
C GLU A 384 -24.97 19.89 16.84
N LYS A 385 -25.75 19.00 16.18
CA LYS A 385 -26.48 17.94 16.88
C LYS A 385 -25.54 16.99 17.61
N GLU A 386 -24.48 16.50 16.95
CA GLU A 386 -23.52 15.60 17.59
C GLU A 386 -22.76 16.29 18.73
N GLN A 387 -22.35 17.55 18.56
CA GLN A 387 -21.74 18.40 19.60
C GLN A 387 -22.64 18.49 20.83
N LEU A 388 -23.95 18.73 20.64
CA LEU A 388 -24.92 18.79 21.73
C LEU A 388 -25.00 17.46 22.48
N MET A 389 -25.06 16.33 21.76
CA MET A 389 -25.11 15.00 22.38
C MET A 389 -23.89 14.71 23.25
N TRP A 390 -22.68 15.13 22.83
CA TRP A 390 -21.48 14.98 23.66
C TRP A 390 -21.61 15.69 25.02
N TYR A 391 -22.20 16.88 25.03
CA TYR A 391 -22.40 17.64 26.25
C TYR A 391 -23.53 17.08 27.11
N GLU A 392 -24.70 16.80 26.53
CA GLU A 392 -25.86 16.31 27.30
C GLU A 392 -25.63 14.91 27.88
N MET A 393 -25.03 14.00 27.10
CA MET A 393 -24.79 12.62 27.53
C MET A 393 -23.63 12.54 28.53
N TRP A 394 -22.52 13.22 28.27
CA TRP A 394 -21.26 13.00 28.99
C TRP A 394 -20.68 14.23 29.70
N GLY A 395 -21.26 15.42 29.49
CA GLY A 395 -20.67 16.68 29.96
C GLY A 395 -19.34 17.00 29.26
N ILE A 396 -19.07 16.38 28.11
CA ILE A 396 -17.83 16.56 27.37
C ILE A 396 -18.02 17.71 26.38
N GLN A 397 -17.24 18.77 26.54
CA GLN A 397 -17.24 19.87 25.58
C GLN A 397 -16.49 19.48 24.30
N THR A 398 -17.09 19.83 23.17
CA THR A 398 -16.56 19.65 21.81
C THR A 398 -16.73 20.97 21.05
N GLU A 399 -15.97 21.16 19.99
CA GLU A 399 -15.91 22.44 19.26
C GLU A 399 -16.11 22.25 17.76
N ILE A 400 -16.92 23.09 17.14
CA ILE A 400 -17.07 23.11 15.68
C ILE A 400 -16.15 24.20 15.12
N CYS A 401 -15.07 23.76 14.48
CA CYS A 401 -14.08 24.62 13.87
C CYS A 401 -14.22 24.58 12.34
N THR A 402 -13.90 25.68 11.66
CA THR A 402 -13.84 25.70 10.19
C THR A 402 -12.39 25.58 9.75
N TYR A 403 -12.10 24.59 8.90
CA TYR A 403 -10.80 24.44 8.27
C TYR A 403 -10.96 24.24 6.78
N VAL A 404 -10.16 24.93 5.95
CA VAL A 404 -10.26 24.83 4.49
C VAL A 404 -11.69 25.08 4.00
N ASP A 405 -12.35 26.08 4.59
CA ASP A 405 -13.75 26.46 4.32
C ASP A 405 -14.81 25.38 4.62
N GLU A 406 -14.44 24.31 5.32
CA GLU A 406 -15.34 23.22 5.70
C GLU A 406 -15.50 23.11 7.22
N PRO A 407 -16.70 22.83 7.75
CA PRO A 407 -16.92 22.67 9.18
C PRO A 407 -16.47 21.28 9.67
N HIS A 408 -15.82 21.24 10.83
CA HIS A 408 -15.27 20.04 11.43
C HIS A 408 -15.62 20.00 12.92
N LEU A 409 -15.96 18.82 13.44
CA LEU A 409 -16.15 18.63 14.88
C LEU A 409 -14.85 18.17 15.52
N VAL A 410 -14.32 18.99 16.42
CA VAL A 410 -13.11 18.73 17.21
C VAL A 410 -13.50 18.25 18.60
N MET A 411 -12.97 17.09 19.00
CA MET A 411 -13.32 16.38 20.22
C MET A 411 -12.06 15.97 20.99
N PRO A 412 -12.13 15.74 22.30
CA PRO A 412 -11.04 15.08 23.02
C PRO A 412 -10.71 13.71 22.41
N TYR A 413 -9.43 13.34 22.39
CA TYR A 413 -9.06 11.97 22.07
C TYR A 413 -9.38 11.03 23.22
N LEU A 414 -10.28 10.07 22.96
CA LEU A 414 -10.59 8.97 23.84
C LEU A 414 -10.10 7.65 23.23
N LYS A 415 -9.45 6.83 24.04
CA LYS A 415 -8.92 5.54 23.57
C LYS A 415 -10.07 4.54 23.49
N VAL A 416 -10.44 4.16 22.27
CA VAL A 416 -11.39 3.06 21.99
C VAL A 416 -10.94 1.80 22.72
N VAL A 417 -11.91 1.04 23.23
CA VAL A 417 -11.64 -0.22 23.94
C VAL A 417 -10.97 -1.24 23.02
N SER A 418 -10.20 -2.11 23.64
CA SER A 418 -9.37 -3.11 22.97
C SER A 418 -9.45 -4.42 23.73
N GLU A 419 -8.94 -5.50 23.16
CA GLU A 419 -9.02 -6.83 23.80
C GLU A 419 -8.42 -6.88 25.21
N THR A 420 -7.47 -6.01 25.53
CA THR A 420 -6.90 -5.91 26.88
C THR A 420 -7.90 -5.43 27.93
N ASP A 421 -9.01 -4.82 27.48
CA ASP A 421 -10.07 -4.25 28.30
C ASP A 421 -11.20 -5.26 28.56
N PHE A 422 -11.47 -6.18 27.62
CA PHE A 422 -12.61 -7.11 27.67
C PHE A 422 -12.25 -8.60 27.48
N GLY A 423 -10.97 -8.93 27.34
CA GLY A 423 -10.48 -10.31 27.15
C GLY A 423 -10.27 -11.06 28.47
N GLY A 424 -10.45 -12.38 28.42
CA GLY A 424 -10.26 -13.27 29.58
C GLY A 424 -11.17 -12.90 30.75
N ASP A 425 -10.60 -12.88 31.95
CA ASP A 425 -11.32 -12.65 33.21
C ASP A 425 -11.88 -11.22 33.37
N LYS A 426 -11.54 -10.30 32.46
CA LYS A 426 -12.02 -8.91 32.49
C LYS A 426 -13.37 -8.71 31.82
N LYS A 427 -13.89 -9.71 31.10
CA LYS A 427 -15.14 -9.60 30.34
C LYS A 427 -16.29 -9.11 31.22
N GLU A 428 -16.53 -9.77 32.35
CA GLU A 428 -17.65 -9.45 33.24
C GLU A 428 -17.54 -8.03 33.80
N ILE A 429 -16.36 -7.64 34.28
CA ILE A 429 -16.09 -6.29 34.81
C ILE A 429 -16.31 -5.22 33.72
N PHE A 430 -15.88 -5.50 32.49
CA PHE A 430 -16.09 -4.62 31.35
C PHE A 430 -17.59 -4.43 31.05
N PHE A 431 -18.34 -5.53 30.92
CA PHE A 431 -19.77 -5.48 30.61
C PHE A 431 -20.58 -4.81 31.71
N GLU A 432 -20.28 -5.03 32.99
CA GLU A 432 -20.93 -4.33 34.11
C GLU A 432 -20.64 -2.81 34.07
N SER A 433 -19.42 -2.42 33.71
CA SER A 433 -19.07 -1.00 33.57
C SER A 433 -19.76 -0.34 32.38
N VAL A 434 -19.89 -1.05 31.26
CA VAL A 434 -20.64 -0.57 30.08
C VAL A 434 -22.13 -0.49 30.38
N LYS A 435 -22.70 -1.48 31.08
CA LYS A 435 -24.10 -1.49 31.51
C LYS A 435 -24.43 -0.31 32.43
N LYS A 436 -23.53 0.04 33.34
CA LYS A 436 -23.64 1.28 34.13
C LYS A 436 -23.71 2.51 33.21
N SER A 437 -22.85 2.58 32.21
CA SER A 437 -22.82 3.67 31.23
C SER A 437 -24.10 3.73 30.38
N CYS A 438 -24.66 2.58 29.99
CA CYS A 438 -25.97 2.48 29.33
C CYS A 438 -27.08 3.03 30.22
N LYS A 439 -27.12 2.60 31.50
CA LYS A 439 -28.09 3.09 32.48
C LYS A 439 -27.99 4.61 32.67
N ASP A 440 -26.78 5.13 32.80
CA ASP A 440 -26.56 6.56 33.04
C ASP A 440 -27.11 7.40 31.87
N ILE A 441 -26.91 6.98 30.61
CA ILE A 441 -27.42 7.75 29.47
C ILE A 441 -28.92 7.54 29.22
N THR A 442 -29.46 6.35 29.48
CA THR A 442 -30.90 6.11 29.30
C THR A 442 -31.72 6.83 30.36
N GLN A 443 -31.21 6.96 31.59
CA GLN A 443 -31.81 7.78 32.63
C GLN A 443 -31.82 9.28 32.28
N LYS A 444 -30.90 9.73 31.43
CA LYS A 444 -30.89 11.09 30.87
C LYS A 444 -31.81 11.26 29.65
N GLY A 445 -32.50 10.21 29.22
CA GLY A 445 -33.43 10.27 28.09
C GLY A 445 -32.81 9.94 26.73
N PHE A 446 -31.63 9.30 26.68
CA PHE A 446 -30.93 8.99 25.42
C PHE A 446 -30.76 7.49 25.18
N LYS A 447 -30.83 7.08 23.92
CA LYS A 447 -30.52 5.72 23.45
C LYS A 447 -29.58 5.78 22.26
N HIS A 448 -28.49 5.01 22.33
CA HIS A 448 -27.55 4.86 21.23
C HIS A 448 -28.03 3.79 20.26
N LEU A 449 -28.27 4.13 18.98
CA LEU A 449 -28.96 3.23 18.03
C LEU A 449 -28.05 2.24 17.29
N ASP A 450 -26.73 2.37 17.40
CA ASP A 450 -25.75 1.45 16.80
C ASP A 450 -24.61 1.15 17.77
N LEU A 451 -24.92 0.78 19.03
CA LEU A 451 -23.86 0.55 20.02
C LEU A 451 -23.05 -0.70 19.68
N ARG A 452 -21.73 -0.54 19.53
CA ARG A 452 -20.78 -1.61 19.18
C ARG A 452 -19.48 -1.44 19.95
N LEU A 453 -18.63 -2.46 20.00
CA LEU A 453 -17.33 -2.39 20.69
C LEU A 453 -16.47 -1.21 20.22
N ARG A 454 -16.47 -0.93 18.91
CA ARG A 454 -15.73 0.20 18.32
C ARG A 454 -16.25 1.58 18.73
N HIS A 455 -17.46 1.67 19.27
CA HIS A 455 -18.11 2.90 19.73
C HIS A 455 -17.97 3.10 21.25
N ILE A 456 -17.19 2.27 21.94
CA ILE A 456 -16.93 2.39 23.37
C ILE A 456 -15.50 2.88 23.56
N ALA A 457 -15.31 3.96 24.32
CA ALA A 457 -14.02 4.53 24.61
C ALA A 457 -13.79 4.72 26.12
N LYS A 458 -12.52 4.73 26.51
CA LYS A 458 -12.10 4.91 27.91
C LYS A 458 -11.92 6.38 28.24
N LEU A 459 -12.65 6.83 29.26
CA LEU A 459 -12.47 8.11 29.92
C LEU A 459 -11.76 7.88 31.26
N LYS A 460 -10.48 8.26 31.35
CA LYS A 460 -9.68 8.13 32.58
C LYS A 460 -9.73 9.42 33.38
N ASN A 461 -10.36 9.37 34.56
CA ASN A 461 -10.41 10.48 35.50
C ASN A 461 -9.62 10.11 36.76
N GLN A 462 -8.39 10.63 36.89
CA GLN A 462 -7.44 10.53 38.03
C GLN A 462 -7.19 9.13 38.65
N LYS A 463 -8.23 8.39 39.04
CA LYS A 463 -8.18 7.03 39.61
C LYS A 463 -9.19 6.05 38.99
N GLU A 464 -10.21 6.53 38.28
CA GLU A 464 -11.27 5.68 37.72
C GLU A 464 -11.25 5.68 36.19
N THR A 465 -11.59 4.53 35.60
CA THR A 465 -11.83 4.41 34.16
C THR A 465 -13.33 4.24 33.95
N ASN A 466 -13.95 5.26 33.37
CA ASN A 466 -15.33 5.19 32.90
C ASN A 466 -15.32 4.80 31.42
N TYR A 467 -16.38 4.12 30.99
CA TYR A 467 -16.61 3.87 29.57
C TYR A 467 -17.64 4.86 29.06
N VAL A 468 -17.38 5.46 27.91
CA VAL A 468 -18.30 6.40 27.27
C VAL A 468 -18.54 5.96 25.84
N PHE A 469 -19.69 6.34 25.30
CA PHE A 469 -20.04 6.05 23.92
C PHE A 469 -19.64 7.20 23.00
N ILE A 470 -19.06 6.85 21.87
CA ILE A 470 -18.61 7.76 20.82
C ILE A 470 -19.40 7.48 19.54
N ASP A 471 -19.24 8.33 18.53
CA ASP A 471 -20.02 8.30 17.28
C ASP A 471 -21.52 8.56 17.53
N LEU A 472 -21.80 9.76 18.03
CA LEU A 472 -23.13 10.14 18.53
C LEU A 472 -24.04 10.72 17.44
N SER A 473 -23.75 10.42 16.16
CA SER A 473 -24.60 10.81 15.02
C SER A 473 -25.97 10.11 15.05
N ARG A 474 -26.04 8.92 15.67
CA ARG A 474 -27.24 8.06 15.74
C ARG A 474 -27.70 7.85 17.18
N VAL A 475 -28.18 8.93 17.79
CA VAL A 475 -28.79 8.93 19.12
C VAL A 475 -30.27 9.29 19.01
N GLU A 476 -31.10 8.49 19.66
CA GLU A 476 -32.51 8.78 19.92
C GLU A 476 -32.63 9.50 21.27
N SER A 477 -33.37 10.60 21.28
CA SER A 477 -33.63 11.44 22.46
C SER A 477 -35.09 11.37 22.87
N GLY A 478 -35.39 11.60 24.15
CA GLY A 478 -36.76 11.62 24.66
C GLY A 478 -37.34 10.22 24.87
N ILE A 479 -36.49 9.24 25.18
CA ILE A 479 -36.95 7.88 25.46
C ILE A 479 -37.85 7.85 26.70
N THR A 480 -38.92 7.07 26.65
CA THR A 480 -39.91 6.96 27.74
C THR A 480 -39.70 5.73 28.63
N ASP A 481 -38.96 4.73 28.14
CA ASP A 481 -38.63 3.51 28.88
C ASP A 481 -37.10 3.31 28.93
N PRO A 482 -36.42 3.89 29.94
CA PRO A 482 -34.97 3.78 30.11
C PRO A 482 -34.48 2.34 30.29
N LYS A 483 -35.30 1.46 30.86
CA LYS A 483 -34.92 0.07 31.13
C LYS A 483 -34.88 -0.72 29.83
N LYS A 484 -35.95 -0.64 29.03
CA LYS A 484 -36.00 -1.29 27.71
C LYS A 484 -34.89 -0.79 26.79
N ALA A 485 -34.65 0.51 26.73
CA ALA A 485 -33.58 1.09 25.92
C ALA A 485 -32.18 0.57 26.33
N MET A 486 -31.93 0.43 27.64
CA MET A 486 -30.69 -0.12 28.16
C MET A 486 -30.52 -1.60 27.76
N GLU A 487 -31.58 -2.40 27.89
CA GLU A 487 -31.58 -3.82 27.49
C GLU A 487 -31.30 -3.98 25.98
N GLU A 488 -31.95 -3.17 25.14
CA GLU A 488 -31.71 -3.17 23.69
C GLU A 488 -30.25 -2.83 23.34
N MET A 489 -29.69 -1.77 23.93
CA MET A 489 -28.29 -1.40 23.71
C MET A 489 -27.30 -2.48 24.17
N MET A 490 -27.58 -3.14 25.30
CA MET A 490 -26.73 -4.23 25.79
C MET A 490 -26.82 -5.47 24.89
N ASN A 491 -28.02 -5.82 24.41
CA ASN A 491 -28.21 -6.93 23.48
C ASN A 491 -27.44 -6.70 22.16
N ASP A 492 -27.47 -5.48 21.62
CA ASP A 492 -26.72 -5.11 20.42
C ASP A 492 -25.20 -5.27 20.64
N LEU A 493 -24.70 -4.82 21.80
CA LEU A 493 -23.30 -4.95 22.15
C LEU A 493 -22.86 -6.40 22.35
N GLU A 494 -23.65 -7.22 23.02
CA GLU A 494 -23.38 -8.64 23.23
C GLU A 494 -23.29 -9.38 21.88
N LYS A 495 -24.21 -9.08 20.97
CA LYS A 495 -24.18 -9.63 19.61
C LYS A 495 -22.92 -9.22 18.84
N ASP A 496 -22.55 -7.93 18.87
CA ASP A 496 -21.31 -7.42 18.24
C ASP A 496 -20.07 -8.09 18.84
N PHE A 497 -20.06 -8.31 20.16
CA PHE A 497 -18.98 -9.02 20.86
C PHE A 497 -18.87 -10.48 20.41
N ASP A 498 -19.98 -11.21 20.32
CA ASP A 498 -19.97 -12.60 19.86
C ASP A 498 -19.48 -12.73 18.42
N ASP A 499 -19.91 -11.82 17.54
CA ASP A 499 -19.43 -11.76 16.16
C ASP A 499 -17.93 -11.42 16.08
N TYR A 500 -17.45 -10.51 16.93
CA TYR A 500 -16.03 -10.22 17.07
C TYR A 500 -15.23 -11.48 17.46
N MET A 501 -15.70 -12.21 18.48
CA MET A 501 -15.03 -13.42 18.97
C MET A 501 -15.04 -14.56 17.93
N LYS A 502 -16.15 -14.76 17.21
CA LYS A 502 -16.25 -15.72 16.10
C LYS A 502 -15.30 -15.38 14.94
N ASN A 503 -15.15 -14.09 14.62
CA ASN A 503 -14.25 -13.66 13.55
C ASN A 503 -12.78 -13.76 13.96
N LYS A 504 -12.48 -13.54 15.23
CA LYS A 504 -11.14 -13.72 15.79
C LYS A 504 -10.70 -15.19 15.71
N SER A 505 -11.55 -16.13 16.13
CA SER A 505 -11.23 -17.56 16.06
C SER A 505 -10.98 -18.03 14.62
N LYS A 506 -11.78 -17.54 13.65
CA LYS A 506 -11.52 -17.79 12.22
C LYS A 506 -10.17 -17.24 11.76
N LYS A 507 -9.81 -16.01 12.14
CA LYS A 507 -8.50 -15.43 11.80
C LYS A 507 -7.33 -16.19 12.42
N SER A 508 -7.45 -16.66 13.66
CA SER A 508 -6.42 -17.52 14.26
C SER A 508 -6.30 -18.85 13.52
N THR A 509 -7.41 -19.47 13.12
CA THR A 509 -7.39 -20.72 12.35
C THR A 509 -6.79 -20.54 10.96
N ILE A 510 -7.09 -19.43 10.27
CA ILE A 510 -6.49 -19.12 8.96
C ILE A 510 -4.99 -18.85 9.10
N ASN A 511 -4.58 -18.07 10.11
CA ASN A 511 -3.17 -17.81 10.36
C ASN A 511 -2.43 -19.11 10.74
N GLN A 512 -3.04 -19.97 11.55
CA GLN A 512 -2.48 -21.27 11.91
C GLN A 512 -2.36 -22.18 10.68
N PHE A 513 -3.39 -22.26 9.84
CA PHE A 513 -3.36 -22.99 8.58
C PHE A 513 -2.26 -22.49 7.63
N PHE A 514 -2.05 -21.17 7.55
CA PHE A 514 -0.95 -20.59 6.75
C PHE A 514 0.42 -20.95 7.34
N VAL A 515 0.59 -20.90 8.66
CA VAL A 515 1.83 -21.29 9.34
C VAL A 515 2.11 -22.78 9.13
N ASP A 516 1.12 -23.65 9.32
CA ASP A 516 1.24 -25.10 9.13
C ASP A 516 1.58 -25.44 7.67
N ARG A 517 0.95 -24.77 6.70
CA ARG A 517 1.27 -24.95 5.27
C ARG A 517 2.66 -24.44 4.88
N CYS A 518 3.15 -23.39 5.55
CA CYS A 518 4.54 -22.95 5.39
C CYS A 518 5.51 -23.99 5.96
N LEU A 519 5.22 -24.53 7.15
CA LEU A 519 6.06 -25.55 7.80
C LEU A 519 6.07 -26.89 7.03
N ASP A 520 4.97 -27.31 6.41
CA ASP A 520 4.92 -28.51 5.56
C ASP A 520 5.74 -28.36 4.27
N ARG A 521 5.85 -27.14 3.72
CA ARG A 521 6.78 -26.85 2.60
C ARG A 521 8.24 -26.93 3.03
N PHE A 522 8.56 -26.66 4.30
CA PHE A 522 9.91 -26.83 4.84
C PHE A 522 10.26 -28.31 5.04
N LYS A 523 9.33 -29.15 5.50
CA LYS A 523 9.56 -30.59 5.67
C LYS A 523 9.75 -31.34 4.36
N THR A 524 9.13 -30.85 3.27
CA THR A 524 9.25 -31.45 1.93
C THR A 524 10.50 -31.00 1.18
N SER A 525 11.20 -29.96 1.63
CA SER A 525 12.45 -29.47 1.03
C SER A 525 13.73 -29.99 1.71
N SER A 526 13.62 -30.72 2.82
CA SER A 526 14.76 -31.29 3.56
C SER A 526 15.07 -32.76 3.23
N VAL A 527 14.50 -33.34 2.15
CA VAL A 527 14.82 -34.71 1.74
C VAL A 527 15.66 -34.70 0.46
N LYS A 528 16.87 -35.30 0.56
CA LYS A 528 17.97 -35.45 -0.42
C LYS A 528 19.09 -34.41 -0.33
N GLN A 529 19.80 -34.40 0.80
CA GLN A 529 21.26 -34.26 0.74
C GLN A 529 21.85 -35.68 0.67
N ASN A 530 22.23 -36.09 -0.54
CA ASN A 530 23.14 -37.22 -0.72
C ASN A 530 24.52 -36.77 -0.26
N THR A 531 24.98 -37.29 0.86
CA THR A 531 26.38 -37.23 1.27
C THR A 531 27.17 -38.19 0.37
N PRO A 532 28.25 -37.75 -0.30
CA PRO A 532 29.16 -38.67 -0.95
C PRO A 532 30.06 -39.31 0.10
N GLU A 533 30.00 -40.64 0.23
CA GLU A 533 31.01 -41.42 0.92
C GLU A 533 32.32 -41.32 0.13
N PHE A 534 33.38 -40.83 0.78
CA PHE A 534 34.75 -40.98 0.31
C PHE A 534 35.30 -42.31 0.83
N SER A 535 35.66 -43.19 -0.09
CA SER A 535 36.57 -44.33 0.11
C SER A 535 37.65 -44.30 -0.95
#